data_AF-A0A483MUV4-F1
#
_entry.id   AF-A0A483MUV4-F1
#
_cell.length_a   1.000
_cell.length_b   1.000
_cell.length_c   1.000
_cell.angle_alpha   90.00
_cell.angle_beta   90.00
_cell.angle_gamma   90.00
#
_symmetry.space_group_name_H-M   'P 1'
#
loop_
_entity.id
_entity.type
_entity.pdbx_description
1 polymer ?
#
loop_
_entity_poly.entity_id
_entity_poly.type
_entity_poly.pdbx_seq_one_letter_code
_entity_poly.pdbx_strand_id
1 'polypeptide(L)'
;MASATLIRLNKDEWQKLPAGHFYNGKYQVGPFTLTYEFIVKYMALIHKTEIPESWLTDNGTSLDERRVLYMEASDILTKDIVREIRKTVKSPQDQLQVYRINDQIITLEMMEK
;
A
#
# COMPACT_ATOMS: atom_id res chain seq x y z
N MET A 1 2.48 18.66 19.48
CA MET A 1 2.69 17.49 18.59
C MET A 1 1.39 17.27 17.85
N ALA A 2 1.38 17.34 16.51
CA ALA A 2 0.16 17.06 15.75
C ALA A 2 -0.19 15.57 15.92
N SER A 3 -1.39 15.27 16.40
CA SER A 3 -1.88 13.89 16.49
C SER A 3 -2.01 13.33 15.08
N ALA A 4 -1.30 12.25 14.78
CA ALA A 4 -1.40 11.56 13.50
C ALA A 4 -2.81 10.98 13.37
N THR A 5 -3.64 11.61 12.54
CA THR A 5 -5.05 11.22 12.36
C THR A 5 -5.14 10.22 11.22
N LEU A 6 -5.71 9.04 11.49
CA LEU A 6 -6.01 8.05 10.46
C LEU A 6 -7.25 8.51 9.67
N ILE A 7 -7.08 8.68 8.36
CA ILE A 7 -8.12 9.18 7.46
C ILE A 7 -8.46 8.09 6.45
N ARG A 8 -9.75 7.75 6.34
CA ARG A 8 -10.24 6.89 5.26
C ARG A 8 -10.13 7.66 3.94
N LEU A 9 -9.47 7.04 2.96
CA LEU A 9 -9.34 7.58 1.62
C LEU A 9 -10.71 7.60 0.93
N ASN A 10 -11.14 8.78 0.48
CA ASN A 10 -12.39 8.93 -0.24
C ASN A 10 -12.12 8.93 -1.76
N LYS A 11 -12.97 8.23 -2.54
CA LYS A 11 -12.92 8.22 -4.02
C LYS A 11 -12.92 9.63 -4.61
N ASP A 12 -13.63 10.57 -3.98
CA ASP A 12 -13.74 11.95 -4.45
C ASP A 12 -12.45 12.77 -4.25
N GLU A 13 -11.55 12.36 -3.35
CA GLU A 13 -10.25 13.03 -3.17
C GLU A 13 -9.43 12.97 -4.47
N TRP A 14 -9.57 11.88 -5.24
CA TRP A 14 -8.84 11.71 -6.50
C TRP A 14 -9.32 12.63 -7.62
N GLN A 15 -10.60 13.02 -7.63
CA GLN A 15 -11.15 13.93 -8.64
C GLN A 15 -10.66 15.37 -8.45
N LYS A 16 -10.27 15.72 -7.22
CA LYS A 16 -9.81 17.07 -6.85
C LYS A 16 -8.31 17.28 -7.08
N LEU A 17 -7.57 16.22 -7.41
CA LEU A 17 -6.13 16.31 -7.66
C LEU A 17 -5.87 16.91 -9.04
N PRO A 18 -4.95 17.89 -9.17
CA PRO A 18 -4.64 18.49 -10.45
C PRO A 18 -4.10 17.43 -11.43
N ALA A 19 -4.54 17.53 -12.68
CA ALA A 19 -4.05 16.73 -13.79
C ALA A 19 -2.56 17.02 -13.98
N GLY A 20 -1.69 16.15 -13.47
CA GLY A 20 -0.25 16.41 -13.49
C GLY A 20 0.54 15.80 -12.33
N HIS A 21 -0.09 15.39 -11.22
CA HIS A 21 0.56 14.56 -10.20
C HIS A 21 0.74 13.12 -10.69
N PHE A 22 1.51 12.95 -11.76
CA PHE A 22 1.86 11.67 -12.31
C PHE A 22 3.22 11.23 -11.77
N TYR A 23 3.17 10.20 -10.92
CA TYR A 23 4.17 9.16 -10.68
C TYR A 23 5.67 9.53 -10.80
N ASN A 24 6.33 9.76 -9.66
CA ASN A 24 7.80 9.86 -9.60
C ASN A 24 8.47 8.78 -8.73
N GLY A 25 7.72 7.83 -8.17
CA GLY A 25 8.25 6.83 -7.23
C GLY A 25 7.69 5.42 -7.41
N LYS A 26 8.53 4.43 -7.10
CA LYS A 26 8.22 2.99 -7.15
C LYS A 26 6.91 2.65 -6.42
N TYR A 27 6.72 3.24 -5.24
CA TYR A 27 5.56 3.04 -4.38
C TYR A 27 4.73 4.32 -4.21
N GLN A 28 4.52 5.07 -5.29
CA GLN A 28 3.69 6.29 -5.26
C GLN A 28 2.38 6.16 -6.04
N VAL A 29 1.32 6.81 -5.54
CA VAL A 29 -0.01 6.93 -6.15
C VAL A 29 -0.52 8.36 -6.00
N GLY A 30 -0.40 9.17 -7.07
CA GLY A 30 -0.70 10.60 -6.98
C GLY A 30 0.23 11.28 -5.95
N PRO A 31 -0.29 12.01 -4.95
CA PRO A 31 0.53 12.59 -3.88
C PRO A 31 0.94 11.57 -2.81
N PHE A 32 0.33 10.38 -2.79
CA PHE A 32 0.50 9.44 -1.69
C PHE A 32 1.65 8.46 -1.92
N THR A 33 2.32 8.09 -0.83
CA THR A 33 3.31 7.02 -0.77
C THR A 33 2.70 5.78 -0.13
N LEU A 34 2.84 4.62 -0.76
CA LEU A 34 2.49 3.33 -0.18
C LEU A 34 3.57 2.92 0.81
N THR A 35 3.20 2.64 2.05
CA THR A 35 4.15 2.09 3.02
C THR A 35 4.40 0.61 2.74
N TYR A 36 5.53 0.10 3.26
CA TYR A 36 5.79 -1.33 3.22
C TYR A 36 4.74 -2.14 3.97
N GLU A 37 4.28 -1.64 5.13
CA GLU A 37 3.16 -2.22 5.89
C GLU A 37 1.91 -2.38 5.02
N PHE A 38 1.52 -1.33 4.28
CA PHE A 38 0.37 -1.38 3.39
C PHE A 38 0.53 -2.45 2.30
N ILE A 39 1.71 -2.51 1.67
CA ILE A 39 1.99 -3.49 0.61
C ILE A 39 1.91 -4.92 1.17
N VAL A 40 2.51 -5.18 2.34
CA VAL A 40 2.44 -6.49 3.00
C VAL A 40 1.00 -6.87 3.31
N LYS A 41 0.21 -5.97 3.89
CA LYS A 41 -1.22 -6.20 4.17
C LYS A 41 -2.02 -6.45 2.89
N TYR A 42 -1.73 -5.73 1.81
CA TYR A 42 -2.40 -5.93 0.53
C TYR A 42 -2.12 -7.33 -0.02
N MET A 43 -0.87 -7.76 0.00
CA MET A 43 -0.46 -9.08 -0.48
C MET A 43 -1.10 -10.20 0.35
N ALA A 44 -1.16 -10.04 1.67
CA ALA A 44 -1.83 -11.00 2.55
C ALA A 44 -3.34 -11.04 2.31
N LEU A 45 -4.00 -9.88 2.22
CA LEU A 45 -5.46 -9.81 2.16
C LEU A 45 -6.01 -10.16 0.77
N ILE A 46 -5.40 -9.63 -0.29
CA ILE A 46 -5.91 -9.74 -1.68
C ILE A 46 -5.27 -10.93 -2.40
N HIS A 47 -3.95 -11.10 -2.31
CA HIS A 47 -3.23 -12.18 -2.99
C HIS A 47 -3.01 -13.43 -2.13
N LYS A 48 -3.49 -13.44 -0.88
CA LYS A 48 -3.32 -14.56 0.07
C LYS A 48 -1.87 -15.02 0.20
N THR A 49 -0.95 -14.06 0.13
CA THR A 49 0.48 -14.31 0.15
C THR A 49 1.10 -13.66 1.38
N GLU A 50 1.68 -14.49 2.25
CA GLU A 50 2.37 -14.06 3.45
C GLU A 50 3.81 -14.57 3.43
N ILE A 51 4.76 -13.69 3.73
CA ILE A 51 6.17 -14.04 3.87
C ILE A 51 6.50 -14.19 5.35
N PRO A 52 6.82 -15.41 5.82
CA PRO A 52 7.16 -15.64 7.21
C PRO A 52 8.50 -15.00 7.55
N GLU A 53 8.62 -14.50 8.78
CA GLU A 53 9.85 -13.85 9.25
C GLU A 53 11.07 -14.80 9.21
N SER A 54 10.86 -16.10 9.36
CA SER A 54 11.92 -17.12 9.30
C SER A 54 12.62 -17.21 7.94
N TRP A 55 12.05 -16.67 6.87
CA TRP A 55 12.69 -16.62 5.55
C TRP A 55 13.57 -15.37 5.37
N LEU A 56 13.50 -14.43 6.31
CA LEU A 56 14.08 -13.10 6.16
C LEU A 56 15.32 -12.98 7.05
N THR A 57 16.42 -12.55 6.44
CA THR A 57 17.61 -12.15 7.20
C THR A 57 17.37 -10.79 7.83
N ASP A 58 17.62 -10.67 9.13
CA ASP A 58 17.64 -9.37 9.78
C ASP A 58 18.87 -8.57 9.31
N ASN A 59 18.62 -7.37 8.82
CA ASN A 59 19.62 -6.44 8.30
C ASN A 59 19.44 -5.02 8.89
N GLY A 60 18.69 -4.89 9.99
CA GLY A 60 18.42 -3.60 10.64
C GLY A 60 17.29 -2.77 10.00
N THR A 61 16.61 -3.31 8.98
CA THR A 61 15.40 -2.68 8.41
C THR A 61 14.12 -3.25 9.01
N SER A 62 13.01 -2.54 8.83
CA SER A 62 11.71 -2.99 9.33
C SER A 62 11.32 -4.36 8.76
N LEU A 63 10.54 -5.15 9.50
CA LEU A 63 10.11 -6.46 9.03
C LEU A 63 9.32 -6.37 7.72
N ASP A 64 8.46 -5.36 7.57
CA ASP A 64 7.67 -5.18 6.35
C ASP A 64 8.52 -4.76 5.16
N GLU A 65 9.56 -3.95 5.37
CA GLU A 65 10.55 -3.65 4.32
C GLU A 65 11.26 -4.91 3.85
N ARG A 66 11.72 -5.76 4.78
CA ARG A 66 12.34 -7.05 4.44
C ARG A 66 11.40 -7.95 3.66
N ARG A 67 10.12 -8.02 4.05
CA ARG A 67 9.08 -8.77 3.30
C ARG A 67 8.93 -8.24 1.89
N VAL A 68 8.82 -6.92 1.72
CA VAL A 68 8.67 -6.29 0.40
C VAL A 68 9.88 -6.59 -0.47
N LEU A 69 11.09 -6.38 0.02
CA LEU A 69 12.32 -6.67 -0.73
C LEU A 69 12.42 -8.15 -1.13
N TYR A 70 12.05 -9.07 -0.23
CA TYR A 70 11.99 -10.49 -0.53
C TYR A 70 10.98 -10.81 -1.65
N MET A 71 9.76 -10.24 -1.56
CA MET A 71 8.73 -10.44 -2.58
C MET A 71 9.19 -9.91 -3.94
N GLU A 72 9.94 -8.83 -3.99
CA GLU A 72 10.49 -8.30 -5.24
C GLU A 72 11.60 -9.18 -5.82
N ALA A 73 12.54 -9.62 -4.97
CA ALA A 73 13.63 -10.50 -5.40
C ALA A 73 13.14 -11.88 -5.87
N SER A 74 11.94 -12.27 -5.45
CA SER A 74 11.33 -13.57 -5.73
C SER A 74 10.20 -13.51 -6.78
N ASP A 75 10.06 -12.37 -7.49
CA ASP A 75 8.99 -12.14 -8.48
C ASP A 75 7.55 -12.29 -7.94
N ILE A 76 7.36 -12.20 -6.63
CA ILE A 76 6.05 -12.23 -5.94
C ILE A 76 5.37 -10.85 -6.02
N LEU A 77 6.12 -9.76 -5.86
CA LEU A 77 5.62 -8.38 -6.00
C LEU A 77 6.05 -7.81 -7.36
N THR A 78 5.35 -8.22 -8.42
CA THR A 78 5.66 -7.80 -9.79
C THR A 78 5.19 -6.37 -10.08
N LYS A 79 5.69 -5.78 -11.18
CA LYS A 79 5.24 -4.48 -11.68
C LYS A 79 3.72 -4.43 -11.95
N ASP A 80 3.14 -5.55 -12.34
CA ASP A 80 1.70 -5.64 -12.61
C ASP A 80 0.88 -5.61 -11.32
N ILE A 81 1.35 -6.30 -10.27
CA ILE A 81 0.74 -6.22 -8.92
C ILE A 81 0.86 -4.80 -8.37
N VAL A 82 2.02 -4.15 -8.51
CA VAL A 82 2.18 -2.74 -8.10
C VAL A 82 1.21 -1.82 -8.87
N ARG A 83 0.94 -2.11 -10.16
CA ARG A 83 -0.07 -1.39 -10.95
C ARG A 83 -1.49 -1.67 -10.45
N GLU A 84 -1.78 -2.89 -10.05
CA GLU A 84 -3.05 -3.30 -9.44
C GLU A 84 -3.29 -2.55 -8.12
N ILE A 85 -2.31 -2.57 -7.20
CA ILE A 85 -2.35 -1.82 -5.94
C ILE A 85 -2.69 -0.35 -6.19
N ARG A 86 -2.02 0.28 -7.16
CA ARG A 86 -2.29 1.68 -7.54
C ARG A 86 -3.73 1.89 -8.01
N LYS A 87 -4.30 0.95 -8.77
CA LYS A 87 -5.70 1.02 -9.22
C LYS A 87 -6.64 0.87 -8.03
N THR A 88 -6.38 -0.08 -7.14
CA THR A 88 -7.18 -0.28 -5.92
C THR A 88 -7.15 0.95 -5.02
N VAL A 89 -6.01 1.59 -4.85
CA VAL A 89 -5.90 2.82 -4.05
C VAL A 89 -6.66 3.98 -4.69
N LYS A 90 -6.61 4.12 -6.02
CA LYS A 90 -7.38 5.15 -6.75
C LYS A 90 -8.88 4.93 -6.75
N SER A 91 -9.31 3.67 -6.78
CA SER A 91 -10.71 3.28 -6.82
C SER A 91 -10.92 2.03 -5.99
N PRO A 92 -10.99 2.16 -4.64
CA PRO A 92 -11.23 1.02 -3.77
C PRO A 92 -12.59 0.40 -4.10
N GLN A 93 -12.67 -0.93 -4.07
CA GLN A 93 -13.98 -1.60 -4.14
C GLN A 93 -14.82 -1.20 -2.93
N ASP A 94 -16.14 -1.26 -3.01
CA ASP A 94 -17.01 -0.73 -1.95
C ASP A 94 -16.82 -1.47 -0.61
N GLN A 95 -16.43 -2.73 -0.67
CA GLN A 95 -16.11 -3.56 0.50
C GLN A 95 -14.69 -3.35 1.03
N LEU A 96 -13.86 -2.54 0.36
CA LEU A 96 -12.47 -2.30 0.74
C LEU A 96 -12.28 -0.86 1.19
N GLN A 97 -11.83 -0.67 2.43
CA GLN A 97 -11.43 0.64 2.93
C GLN A 97 -9.91 0.76 2.93
N VAL A 98 -9.41 1.88 2.43
CA VAL A 98 -7.99 2.23 2.42
C VAL A 98 -7.80 3.43 3.32
N TYR A 99 -6.75 3.42 4.14
CA TYR A 99 -6.50 4.46 5.12
C TYR A 99 -5.12 5.07 4.97
N ARG A 100 -5.05 6.35 5.30
CA ARG A 100 -3.82 7.14 5.24
C ARG A 100 -3.57 7.93 6.51
N ILE A 101 -2.30 8.26 6.75
CA ILE A 101 -1.85 9.27 7.69
C ILE A 101 -1.02 10.26 6.88
N ASN A 102 -1.41 11.53 6.87
CA ASN A 102 -0.80 12.54 6.00
C ASN A 102 -0.80 12.04 4.54
N ASP A 103 0.38 11.99 3.92
CA ASP A 103 0.59 11.55 2.53
C ASP A 103 1.01 10.08 2.43
N GLN A 104 0.86 9.28 3.49
CA GLN A 104 1.23 7.87 3.52
C GLN A 104 -0.01 6.99 3.59
N ILE A 105 -0.15 6.06 2.65
CA ILE A 105 -1.16 4.99 2.71
C ILE A 105 -0.62 3.90 3.62
N ILE A 106 -1.33 3.64 4.73
CA ILE A 106 -0.84 2.82 5.84
C ILE A 106 -1.45 1.42 5.85
N THR A 107 -2.76 1.32 5.66
CA THR A 107 -3.48 0.05 5.83
C THR A 107 -4.72 -0.03 4.94
N LEU A 108 -5.24 -1.25 4.79
CA LEU A 108 -6.55 -1.52 4.18
C LEU A 108 -7.30 -2.55 5.01
N GLU A 109 -8.63 -2.52 4.92
CA GLU A 109 -9.52 -3.42 5.63
C GLU A 109 -10.69 -3.84 4.74
N MET A 110 -11.15 -5.08 4.90
CA MET A 110 -12.40 -5.55 4.32
C MET A 110 -13.54 -5.21 5.28
N MET A 111 -14.57 -4.57 4.76
CA MET A 111 -15.83 -4.38 5.48
C MET A 111 -16.59 -5.70 5.53
N GLU A 112 -17.01 -6.11 6.73
CA GLU A 112 -18.03 -7.14 6.87
C GLU A 112 -19.35 -6.63 6.27
N LYS A 113 -20.08 -7.54 5.62
CA LYS A 113 -21.38 -7.24 5.00
C LYS A 113 -22.46 -7.08 6.05
#